data_AF-D3RZM9-F1
#
_entry.id   AF-D3RZM9-F1
#
_cell.length_a   1.000
_cell.length_b   1.000
_cell.length_c   1.000
_cell.angle_alpha   90.00
_cell.angle_beta   90.00
_cell.angle_gamma   90.00
#
_symmetry.space_group_name_H-M   'P 1'
#
loop_
_entity.id
_entity.type
_entity.pdbx_description
1 polymer ?
#
loop_
_entity_poly.entity_id
_entity_poly.type
_entity_poly.pdbx_seq_one_letter_code
_entity_poly.pdbx_strand_id
1 'polypeptide(L)'
;MLTSEVYLVEGLTLFVLSCLTMNTLFSEGAKDYLNSRYELAYKIAYLTSFIFVLTWISGTLYFFFSSTVTRYLMILSSEIFWIVALSINLMILRDLWVNAGARFNYKMEYLNIIFYLATLWLLSYHISMSYMLLAILSTVSSVIILYFTALLRKYISLIGVFVIPVDVYKFFLSFVVVSAMFSLILLARTVGIHSYLFFVILIYVFVIFVLLSLIKELKPLISKA
;
A
#
# COMPACT_ATOMS: atom_id res chain seq x y z
N MET A 1 7.32 -6.33 24.21
CA MET A 1 6.78 -5.00 23.84
C MET A 1 7.78 -4.41 22.86
N LEU A 2 7.37 -4.00 21.66
CA LEU A 2 8.27 -3.26 20.76
C LEU A 2 8.47 -1.86 21.36
N THR A 3 9.73 -1.45 21.49
CA THR A 3 10.08 -0.12 21.99
C THR A 3 9.70 0.93 20.93
N SER A 4 9.48 2.18 21.36
CA SER A 4 9.27 3.31 20.45
C SER A 4 10.36 3.40 19.37
N GLU A 5 11.59 3.04 19.73
CA GLU A 5 12.75 2.99 18.84
C GLU A 5 12.56 2.01 17.68
N VAL A 6 11.95 0.85 17.89
CA VAL A 6 11.77 -0.16 16.84
C VAL A 6 10.81 0.35 15.77
N TYR A 7 9.66 0.91 16.16
CA TYR A 7 8.73 1.51 15.19
C TYR A 7 9.33 2.70 14.43
N LEU A 8 10.25 3.43 15.07
CA LEU A 8 10.96 4.54 14.44
C LEU A 8 11.91 4.02 13.35
N VAL A 9 12.68 2.97 13.63
CA VAL A 9 13.57 2.32 12.65
C VAL A 9 12.76 1.69 11.52
N GLU A 10 11.71 0.94 11.82
CA GLU A 10 10.82 0.33 10.82
C GLU A 10 10.17 1.37 9.91
N GLY A 11 9.69 2.48 10.50
CA GLY A 11 9.15 3.61 9.78
C GLY A 11 10.19 4.27 8.88
N LEU A 12 11.35 4.66 9.41
CA LEU A 12 12.38 5.33 8.61
C LEU A 12 12.91 4.45 7.47
N THR A 13 13.18 3.17 7.73
CA THR A 13 13.68 2.23 6.72
C THR A 13 12.69 2.05 5.59
N LEU A 14 11.41 1.85 5.90
CA LEU A 14 10.37 1.74 4.88
C LEU A 14 10.14 3.06 4.15
N PHE A 15 10.21 4.20 4.84
CA PHE A 15 10.04 5.52 4.22
C PHE A 15 11.13 5.79 3.18
N VAL A 16 12.40 5.66 3.57
CA VAL A 16 13.55 5.87 2.68
C VAL A 16 13.44 4.95 1.46
N LEU A 17 13.16 3.67 1.68
CA LEU A 17 13.04 2.71 0.60
C LEU A 17 11.85 3.01 -0.32
N SER A 18 10.71 3.41 0.24
CA SER A 18 9.53 3.78 -0.56
C SER A 18 9.81 5.04 -1.39
N CYS A 19 10.52 6.03 -0.85
CA CYS A 19 10.95 7.22 -1.59
C CYS A 19 11.93 6.88 -2.73
N LEU A 20 12.91 6.01 -2.49
CA LEU A 20 13.84 5.55 -3.53
C LEU A 20 13.10 4.81 -4.65
N THR A 21 12.20 3.90 -4.29
CA THR A 21 11.37 3.15 -5.26
C THR A 21 10.48 4.10 -6.04
N MET A 22 9.83 5.06 -5.36
CA MET A 22 8.96 6.05 -5.99
C MET A 22 9.71 6.92 -6.98
N ASN A 23 10.89 7.42 -6.60
CA ASN A 23 11.71 8.20 -7.51
C ASN A 23 12.09 7.40 -8.77
N THR A 24 12.50 6.15 -8.57
CA THR A 24 12.88 5.26 -9.68
C THR A 24 11.68 4.96 -10.60
N LEU A 25 10.46 4.84 -10.06
CA LEU A 25 9.23 4.69 -10.85
C LEU A 25 8.94 5.88 -11.78
N PHE A 26 9.49 7.06 -11.47
CA PHE A 26 9.36 8.24 -12.31
C PHE A 26 10.46 8.34 -13.38
N SER A 27 11.42 7.40 -13.44
CA SER A 27 12.44 7.40 -14.50
C SER A 27 11.81 7.20 -15.89
N GLU A 28 12.57 7.55 -16.93
CA GLU A 28 12.18 7.22 -18.30
C GLU A 28 12.16 5.70 -18.49
N GLY A 29 11.23 5.20 -19.33
CA GLY A 29 11.06 3.78 -19.62
C GLY A 29 10.46 2.90 -18.50
N ALA A 30 10.40 3.38 -17.25
CA ALA A 30 9.85 2.61 -16.13
C ALA A 30 8.36 2.26 -16.31
N LYS A 31 7.58 3.21 -16.86
CA LYS A 31 6.14 3.01 -17.12
C LYS A 31 5.90 1.87 -18.11
N ASP A 32 6.54 1.93 -19.27
CA ASP A 32 6.36 0.93 -20.33
C ASP A 32 6.86 -0.44 -19.89
N TYR A 33 8.00 -0.46 -19.19
CA TYR A 33 8.55 -1.69 -18.62
C TYR A 33 7.59 -2.35 -17.62
N LEU A 34 7.08 -1.61 -16.63
CA LEU A 34 6.18 -2.17 -15.61
C LEU A 34 4.81 -2.55 -16.15
N ASN A 35 4.33 -1.86 -17.19
CA ASN A 35 3.09 -2.25 -17.87
C ASN A 35 3.20 -3.63 -18.54
N SER A 36 4.42 -4.09 -18.88
CA SER A 36 4.64 -5.47 -19.35
C SER A 36 4.66 -6.52 -18.24
N ARG A 37 4.69 -6.13 -16.95
CA ARG A 37 4.89 -7.02 -15.78
C ARG A 37 3.58 -7.36 -15.05
N TYR A 38 2.54 -7.73 -15.79
CA TYR A 38 1.21 -8.05 -15.23
C TYR A 38 1.23 -9.20 -14.21
N GLU A 39 2.03 -10.25 -14.43
CA GLU A 39 2.14 -11.36 -13.48
C GLU A 39 2.74 -10.94 -12.13
N LEU A 40 3.72 -10.03 -12.17
CA LEU A 40 4.35 -9.50 -10.97
C LEU A 40 3.35 -8.66 -10.17
N ALA A 41 2.61 -7.78 -10.86
CA ALA A 41 1.57 -6.98 -10.24
C ALA A 41 0.48 -7.83 -9.59
N TYR A 42 0.08 -8.94 -10.24
CA TYR A 42 -0.85 -9.89 -9.65
C TYR A 42 -0.32 -10.53 -8.37
N LYS A 43 0.93 -11.03 -8.40
CA LYS A 43 1.56 -11.66 -7.23
C LYS A 43 1.62 -10.67 -6.06
N ILE A 44 1.97 -9.42 -6.33
CA ILE A 44 1.97 -8.34 -5.34
C ILE A 44 0.55 -8.06 -4.84
N ALA A 45 -0.42 -7.89 -5.73
CA ALA A 45 -1.82 -7.63 -5.37
C ALA A 45 -2.38 -8.74 -4.50
N TYR A 46 -2.17 -10.01 -4.86
CA TYR A 46 -2.62 -11.15 -4.10
C TYR A 46 -1.97 -11.21 -2.71
N LEU A 47 -0.65 -11.08 -2.64
CA LEU A 47 0.09 -11.13 -1.37
C LEU A 47 -0.32 -9.99 -0.43
N THR A 48 -0.40 -8.76 -0.96
CA THR A 48 -0.81 -7.58 -0.20
C THR A 48 -2.25 -7.69 0.28
N SER A 49 -3.16 -8.19 -0.56
CA SER A 49 -4.55 -8.44 -0.18
C SER A 49 -4.67 -9.46 0.95
N PHE A 50 -3.93 -10.57 0.85
CA PHE A 50 -3.93 -11.62 1.87
C PHE A 50 -3.48 -11.09 3.23
N ILE A 51 -2.37 -10.35 3.25
CA ILE A 51 -1.82 -9.81 4.50
C ILE A 51 -2.73 -8.71 5.05
N PHE A 52 -3.28 -7.85 4.20
CA PHE A 52 -4.20 -6.81 4.64
C PHE A 52 -5.43 -7.42 5.35
N VAL A 53 -6.00 -8.49 4.79
CA VAL A 53 -7.10 -9.24 5.40
C VAL A 53 -6.66 -9.89 6.71
N LEU A 54 -5.46 -10.47 6.77
CA LEU A 54 -4.90 -11.04 7.99
C LEU A 54 -4.78 -9.97 9.10
N THR A 55 -4.26 -8.78 8.78
CA THR A 55 -4.13 -7.65 9.71
C THR A 55 -5.51 -7.12 10.14
N TRP A 56 -6.50 -7.11 9.24
CA TRP A 56 -7.87 -6.74 9.58
C TRP A 56 -8.52 -7.75 10.54
N ILE A 57 -8.39 -9.05 10.27
CA ILE A 57 -8.92 -10.11 11.15
C ILE A 57 -8.27 -10.04 12.52
N SER A 58 -6.94 -9.94 12.59
CA SER A 58 -6.21 -9.88 13.87
C SER A 58 -6.59 -8.65 14.68
N GLY A 59 -6.73 -7.48 14.04
CA GLY A 59 -7.20 -6.24 14.69
C GLY A 59 -8.64 -6.37 15.19
N THR A 60 -9.51 -6.98 14.39
CA THR A 60 -10.91 -7.22 14.78
C THR A 60 -11.02 -8.17 15.96
N LEU A 61 -10.26 -9.27 15.96
CA LEU A 61 -10.21 -10.20 17.08
C LEU A 61 -9.70 -9.52 18.36
N TYR A 62 -8.67 -8.69 18.26
CA TYR A 62 -8.19 -7.93 19.42
C TYR A 62 -9.24 -6.96 19.95
N PHE A 63 -9.98 -6.29 19.07
CA PHE A 63 -11.06 -5.38 19.47
C PHE A 63 -12.16 -6.11 20.28
N PHE A 64 -12.58 -7.30 19.85
CA PHE A 64 -13.65 -8.05 20.53
C PHE A 64 -13.19 -8.76 21.81
N PHE A 65 -12.03 -9.40 21.79
CA PHE A 65 -11.61 -10.27 22.89
C PHE A 65 -10.65 -9.60 23.88
N SER A 66 -9.95 -8.53 23.47
CA SER A 66 -8.97 -7.79 24.29
C SER A 66 -7.96 -8.68 25.04
N SER A 67 -7.66 -9.85 24.47
CA SER A 67 -6.83 -10.87 25.13
C SER A 67 -5.36 -10.72 24.77
N THR A 68 -4.47 -11.26 25.62
CA THR A 68 -3.02 -11.27 25.36
C THR A 68 -2.69 -11.95 24.03
N VAL A 69 -3.34 -13.08 23.72
CA VAL A 69 -3.13 -13.83 22.47
C VAL A 69 -3.53 -13.00 21.24
N THR A 70 -4.69 -12.35 21.27
CA THR A 70 -5.17 -11.52 20.15
C THR A 70 -4.31 -10.27 19.98
N ARG A 71 -3.79 -9.70 21.07
CA ARG A 71 -2.79 -8.63 21.02
C ARG A 71 -1.50 -9.08 20.34
N TYR A 72 -0.99 -10.28 20.66
CA TYR A 72 0.18 -10.84 19.99
C TYR A 72 -0.05 -11.07 18.50
N LEU A 73 -1.22 -11.62 18.11
CA LEU A 73 -1.60 -11.80 16.71
C LEU A 73 -1.65 -10.47 15.96
N MET A 74 -2.21 -9.42 16.56
CA MET A 74 -2.26 -8.09 15.97
C MET A 74 -0.85 -7.54 15.71
N ILE A 75 0.05 -7.62 16.70
CA ILE A 75 1.44 -7.19 16.54
C ILE A 75 2.12 -7.99 15.43
N LEU A 76 2.07 -9.32 15.50
CA LEU A 76 2.69 -10.20 14.51
C LEU A 76 2.20 -9.91 13.08
N SER A 77 0.89 -9.69 12.91
CA SER A 77 0.33 -9.36 11.59
C SER A 77 0.80 -8.00 11.06
N SER A 78 1.05 -7.02 11.94
CA SER A 78 1.63 -5.72 11.57
C SER A 78 3.09 -5.88 11.15
N GLU A 79 3.86 -6.70 11.86
CA GLU A 79 5.25 -7.00 11.52
C GLU A 79 5.37 -7.70 10.17
N ILE A 80 4.53 -8.72 9.93
CA ILE A 80 4.48 -9.41 8.64
C ILE A 80 4.13 -8.43 7.52
N PHE A 81 3.18 -7.51 7.76
CA PHE A 81 2.83 -6.47 6.79
C PHE A 81 4.02 -5.56 6.48
N TRP A 82 4.75 -5.10 7.50
CA TRP A 82 5.95 -4.30 7.32
C TRP A 82 7.03 -5.03 6.52
N ILE A 83 7.37 -6.27 6.89
CA ILE A 83 8.39 -7.09 6.20
C ILE A 83 8.02 -7.26 4.72
N VAL A 84 6.76 -7.53 4.43
CA VAL A 84 6.30 -7.73 3.06
C VAL A 84 6.31 -6.42 2.28
N ALA A 85 5.86 -5.31 2.86
CA ALA A 85 5.92 -4.00 2.22
C ALA A 85 7.37 -3.62 1.86
N LEU A 86 8.31 -3.86 2.78
CA LEU A 86 9.73 -3.63 2.56
C LEU A 86 10.28 -4.54 1.44
N SER A 87 9.94 -5.82 1.47
CA SER A 87 10.39 -6.80 0.46
C SER A 87 9.87 -6.46 -0.94
N ILE A 88 8.61 -6.03 -1.07
CA ILE A 88 8.03 -5.63 -2.36
C ILE A 88 8.72 -4.38 -2.89
N ASN A 89 8.99 -3.37 -2.06
CA ASN A 89 9.72 -2.19 -2.51
C ASN A 89 11.14 -2.57 -3.00
N LEU A 90 11.88 -3.40 -2.26
CA LEU A 90 13.19 -3.89 -2.69
C LEU A 90 13.11 -4.65 -4.01
N MET A 91 12.08 -5.48 -4.19
CA MET A 91 11.86 -6.24 -5.41
C MET A 91 11.60 -5.32 -6.61
N ILE A 92 10.70 -4.34 -6.46
CA ILE A 92 10.40 -3.35 -7.52
C ILE A 92 11.65 -2.55 -7.85
N LEU A 93 12.37 -2.06 -6.84
CA LEU A 93 13.59 -1.27 -7.01
C LEU A 93 14.68 -2.06 -7.74
N ARG A 94 14.92 -3.31 -7.32
CA ARG A 94 15.88 -4.21 -7.97
C ARG A 94 15.49 -4.47 -9.43
N ASP A 95 14.23 -4.77 -9.70
CA ASP A 95 13.76 -5.06 -11.06
C ASP A 95 13.95 -3.84 -11.98
N LEU A 96 13.61 -2.65 -11.48
CA LEU A 96 13.81 -1.40 -12.21
C LEU A 96 15.30 -1.09 -12.46
N TRP A 97 16.15 -1.20 -11.44
CA TRP A 97 17.58 -0.86 -11.58
C TRP A 97 18.35 -1.87 -12.43
N VAL A 98 18.13 -3.16 -12.21
CA VAL A 98 18.91 -4.22 -12.85
C VAL A 98 18.38 -4.54 -14.24
N ASN A 99 17.05 -4.64 -14.40
CA ASN A 99 16.47 -5.15 -15.63
C ASN A 99 15.94 -4.04 -16.55
N ALA A 100 15.43 -2.93 -15.99
CA ALA A 100 14.97 -1.79 -16.80
C ALA A 100 16.05 -0.73 -17.02
N GLY A 101 17.17 -0.79 -16.29
CA GLY A 101 18.21 0.24 -16.31
C GLY A 101 17.73 1.61 -15.79
N ALA A 102 16.59 1.63 -15.09
CA ALA A 102 16.00 2.83 -14.53
C ALA A 102 16.94 3.44 -13.49
N ARG A 103 17.14 4.75 -13.58
CA ARG A 103 17.97 5.50 -12.63
C ARG A 103 17.16 6.56 -11.92
N PHE A 104 17.70 6.99 -10.78
CA PHE A 104 17.17 8.10 -10.02
C PHE A 104 17.02 9.33 -10.92
N ASN A 105 15.83 9.94 -10.92
CA ASN A 105 15.54 11.12 -11.73
C ASN A 105 14.74 12.13 -10.91
N TYR A 106 15.15 13.39 -10.97
CA TYR A 106 14.47 14.48 -10.27
C TYR A 106 13.29 14.98 -11.10
N LYS A 107 12.11 14.36 -10.89
CA LYS A 107 10.85 14.80 -11.49
C LYS A 107 10.01 15.61 -10.51
N MET A 108 9.29 16.61 -11.03
CA MET A 108 8.41 17.47 -10.22
C MET A 108 7.30 16.69 -9.53
N GLU A 109 6.79 15.63 -10.17
CA GLU A 109 5.77 14.76 -9.61
C GLU A 109 6.23 14.07 -8.32
N TYR A 110 7.48 13.60 -8.29
CA TYR A 110 8.10 13.02 -7.09
C TYR A 110 8.20 14.03 -5.95
N LEU A 111 8.71 15.24 -6.26
CA LEU A 111 8.83 16.32 -5.28
C LEU A 111 7.46 16.74 -4.73
N ASN A 112 6.45 16.84 -5.59
CA ASN A 112 5.09 17.15 -5.19
C ASN A 112 4.54 16.10 -4.21
N ILE A 113 4.75 14.79 -4.48
CA ILE A 113 4.31 13.73 -3.57
C ILE A 113 5.01 13.84 -2.21
N ILE A 114 6.32 14.05 -2.17
CA ILE A 114 7.05 14.24 -0.91
C ILE A 114 6.52 15.46 -0.16
N PHE A 115 6.31 16.57 -0.87
CA PHE A 115 5.77 17.79 -0.28
C PHE A 115 4.37 17.57 0.32
N TYR A 116 3.50 16.81 -0.37
CA TYR A 116 2.20 16.43 0.17
C TYR A 116 2.33 15.55 1.40
N LEU A 117 3.23 14.55 1.42
CA LEU A 117 3.47 13.72 2.60
C LEU A 117 3.97 14.53 3.81
N ALA A 118 4.87 15.49 3.57
CA ALA A 118 5.36 16.41 4.61
C ALA A 118 4.23 17.31 5.13
N THR A 119 3.39 17.83 4.24
CA THR A 119 2.23 18.65 4.61
C THR A 119 1.22 17.86 5.45
N LEU A 120 0.91 16.63 5.03
CA LEU A 120 0.03 15.71 5.77
C LEU A 120 0.58 15.39 7.16
N TRP A 121 1.89 15.24 7.30
CA TRP A 121 2.55 15.06 8.60
C TRP A 121 2.33 16.25 9.53
N LEU A 122 2.50 17.48 9.04
CA LEU A 122 2.25 18.69 9.83
C LEU A 122 0.77 18.80 10.25
N LEU A 123 -0.16 18.43 9.37
CA LEU A 123 -1.59 18.45 9.67
C LEU A 123 -2.02 17.39 10.69
N SER A 124 -1.28 16.27 10.79
CA SER A 124 -1.65 15.15 11.65
C SER A 124 -1.80 15.52 13.14
N TYR A 125 -1.12 16.58 13.58
CA TYR A 125 -1.18 17.07 14.96
C TYR A 125 -2.49 17.79 15.31
N HIS A 126 -3.22 18.25 14.29
CA HIS A 126 -4.38 19.14 14.49
C HIS A 126 -5.72 18.44 14.27
N ILE A 127 -5.73 17.22 13.72
CA ILE A 127 -6.95 16.54 13.32
C ILE A 127 -7.17 15.29 14.19
N SER A 128 -8.22 15.32 14.99
CA SER A 128 -8.67 14.16 15.76
C SER A 128 -9.57 13.26 14.92
N MET A 129 -9.29 11.96 14.93
CA MET A 129 -10.10 10.96 14.25
C MET A 129 -10.69 9.94 15.23
N SER A 130 -11.82 9.32 14.86
CA SER A 130 -12.52 8.34 15.70
C SER A 130 -12.18 6.89 15.34
N TYR A 131 -12.16 6.01 16.35
CA TYR A 131 -12.02 4.56 16.16
C TYR A 131 -13.20 3.95 15.40
N MET A 132 -14.39 4.55 15.49
CA MET A 132 -15.55 4.11 14.74
C MET A 132 -15.34 4.31 13.24
N LEU A 133 -14.80 5.46 12.82
CA LEU A 133 -14.46 5.72 11.42
C LEU A 133 -13.39 4.76 10.92
N LEU A 134 -12.37 4.48 11.75
CA LEU A 134 -11.35 3.47 11.47
C LEU A 134 -11.97 2.09 11.23
N ALA A 135 -12.89 1.64 12.10
CA ALA A 135 -13.54 0.34 11.97
C ALA A 135 -14.35 0.24 10.67
N ILE A 136 -15.15 1.26 10.35
CA ILE A 136 -15.95 1.30 9.11
C ILE A 136 -15.04 1.24 7.87
N LEU A 137 -14.04 2.13 7.81
CA LEU A 137 -13.15 2.22 6.65
C LEU A 137 -12.32 0.95 6.48
N SER A 138 -11.78 0.38 7.56
CA SER A 138 -11.00 -0.86 7.48
C SER A 138 -11.83 -2.03 6.95
N THR A 139 -13.09 -2.18 7.39
CA THR A 139 -14.01 -3.21 6.87
C THR A 139 -14.35 -2.95 5.40
N VAL A 140 -14.67 -1.71 5.02
CA VAL A 140 -14.97 -1.35 3.62
C VAL A 140 -13.76 -1.62 2.73
N SER A 141 -12.56 -1.22 3.13
CA SER A 141 -11.33 -1.50 2.40
C SER A 141 -11.10 -3.00 2.22
N SER A 142 -11.28 -3.80 3.27
CA SER A 142 -11.11 -5.26 3.21
C SER A 142 -12.07 -5.91 2.20
N VAL A 143 -13.34 -5.49 2.19
CA VAL A 143 -14.34 -6.00 1.23
C VAL A 143 -13.97 -5.61 -0.20
N ILE A 144 -13.56 -4.35 -0.42
CA ILE A 144 -13.15 -3.86 -1.74
C ILE A 144 -11.89 -4.58 -2.24
N ILE A 145 -10.92 -4.82 -1.36
CA ILE A 145 -9.70 -5.58 -1.66
C ILE A 145 -10.07 -6.99 -2.12
N LEU A 146 -10.88 -7.73 -1.35
CA LEU A 146 -11.29 -9.08 -1.72
C LEU A 146 -12.02 -9.11 -3.08
N TYR A 147 -12.90 -8.15 -3.31
CA TYR A 147 -13.58 -8.00 -4.60
C TYR A 147 -12.60 -7.71 -5.74
N PHE A 148 -11.66 -6.79 -5.54
CA PHE A 148 -10.62 -6.46 -6.51
C PHE A 148 -9.74 -7.69 -6.82
N THR A 149 -9.29 -8.44 -5.82
CA THR A 149 -8.48 -9.65 -6.03
C THR A 149 -9.23 -10.70 -6.85
N ALA A 150 -10.52 -10.92 -6.55
CA ALA A 150 -11.37 -11.84 -7.30
C ALA A 150 -11.55 -11.41 -8.76
N LEU A 151 -11.72 -10.10 -8.98
CA LEU A 151 -11.86 -9.50 -10.31
C LEU A 151 -10.54 -9.58 -11.10
N LEU A 152 -9.42 -9.30 -10.45
CA LEU A 152 -8.08 -9.39 -11.04
C LEU A 152 -7.72 -10.83 -11.44
N ARG A 153 -8.11 -11.83 -10.63
CA ARG A 153 -7.96 -13.25 -10.98
C ARG A 153 -8.69 -13.60 -12.28
N LYS A 154 -9.93 -13.11 -12.45
CA LYS A 154 -10.70 -13.29 -13.70
C LYS A 154 -10.06 -12.59 -14.89
N TYR A 155 -9.56 -11.36 -14.68
CA TYR A 155 -8.88 -10.61 -15.73
C TYR A 155 -7.65 -11.37 -16.27
N ILE A 156 -6.84 -11.95 -15.39
CA ILE A 156 -5.62 -12.66 -15.80
C ILE A 156 -5.92 -13.91 -16.61
N SER A 157 -6.97 -14.67 -16.27
CA SER A 157 -7.38 -15.81 -17.10
C SER A 157 -7.78 -15.43 -18.53
N LEU A 158 -8.08 -14.15 -18.75
CA LEU A 158 -8.57 -13.61 -20.02
C LEU A 158 -7.54 -12.70 -20.71
N ILE A 159 -6.39 -12.43 -20.09
CA ILE A 159 -5.43 -11.41 -20.56
C ILE A 159 -4.85 -11.74 -21.94
N GLY A 160 -4.73 -13.04 -22.27
CA GLY A 160 -4.30 -13.49 -23.59
C GLY A 160 -5.30 -13.23 -24.73
N VAL A 161 -6.51 -12.79 -24.41
CA VAL A 161 -7.60 -12.50 -25.36
C VAL A 161 -7.77 -10.99 -25.60
N PHE A 162 -7.23 -10.14 -24.71
CA PHE A 162 -7.41 -8.69 -24.78
C PHE A 162 -6.25 -7.97 -25.46
N VAL A 163 -6.57 -6.99 -26.32
CA VAL A 163 -5.61 -6.11 -27.00
C VAL A 163 -5.20 -4.90 -26.14
N ILE A 164 -6.00 -4.54 -25.13
CA ILE A 164 -5.79 -3.32 -24.33
C ILE A 164 -5.15 -3.69 -22.97
N PRO A 165 -3.87 -3.38 -22.74
CA PRO A 165 -3.23 -3.59 -21.44
C PRO A 165 -3.78 -2.58 -20.43
N VAL A 166 -4.08 -3.06 -19.22
CA VAL A 166 -4.38 -2.21 -18.07
C VAL A 166 -3.12 -1.41 -17.70
N ASP A 167 -3.25 -0.17 -17.24
CA ASP A 167 -2.12 0.66 -16.80
C ASP A 167 -1.60 0.18 -15.43
N VAL A 168 -0.94 -0.99 -15.44
CA VAL A 168 -0.39 -1.68 -14.26
C VAL A 168 0.63 -0.79 -13.52
N TYR A 169 1.30 0.12 -14.22
CA TYR A 169 2.16 1.14 -13.63
C TYR A 169 1.48 1.92 -12.51
N LYS A 170 0.20 2.31 -12.68
CA LYS A 170 -0.55 3.02 -11.64
C LYS A 170 -0.70 2.19 -10.37
N PHE A 171 -0.82 0.86 -10.50
CA PHE A 171 -0.88 -0.04 -9.35
C PHE A 171 0.44 -0.05 -8.59
N PHE A 172 1.59 -0.16 -9.27
CA PHE A 172 2.91 -0.08 -8.62
C PHE A 172 3.14 1.26 -7.93
N LEU A 173 2.83 2.37 -8.60
CA LEU A 173 2.95 3.70 -8.02
C LEU A 173 2.07 3.85 -6.78
N SER A 174 0.81 3.43 -6.86
CA SER A 174 -0.12 3.48 -5.74
C SER A 174 0.36 2.64 -4.56
N PHE A 175 0.90 1.45 -4.83
CA PHE A 175 1.48 0.59 -3.79
C PHE A 175 2.64 1.28 -3.07
N VAL A 176 3.57 1.88 -3.81
CA VAL A 176 4.73 2.57 -3.22
C VAL A 176 4.29 3.80 -2.42
N VAL A 177 3.29 4.55 -2.89
CA VAL A 177 2.71 5.66 -2.12
C VAL A 177 2.06 5.17 -0.83
N VAL A 178 1.27 4.09 -0.87
CA VAL A 178 0.68 3.47 0.33
C VAL A 178 1.76 2.99 1.29
N SER A 179 2.85 2.41 0.79
CA SER A 179 4.00 2.00 1.58
C SER A 179 4.68 3.18 2.28
N ALA A 180 4.86 4.31 1.57
CA ALA A 180 5.35 5.54 2.17
C ALA A 180 4.39 6.06 3.25
N MET A 181 3.07 6.05 3.04
CA MET A 181 2.10 6.42 4.07
C MET A 181 2.11 5.46 5.26
N PHE A 182 2.28 4.16 5.03
CA PHE A 182 2.35 3.15 6.10
C PHE A 182 3.57 3.38 6.98
N SER A 183 4.69 3.80 6.39
CA SER A 183 5.86 4.22 7.16
C SER A 183 5.57 5.42 8.07
N LEU A 184 4.73 6.37 7.63
CA LEU A 184 4.28 7.49 8.46
C LEU A 184 3.39 7.02 9.61
N ILE A 185 2.60 5.94 9.46
CA ILE A 185 1.85 5.34 10.57
C ILE A 185 2.80 4.85 11.66
N LEU A 186 3.85 4.11 11.27
CA LEU A 186 4.84 3.57 12.19
C LEU A 186 5.56 4.69 12.96
N LEU A 187 5.95 5.76 12.26
CA LEU A 187 6.52 6.95 12.87
C LEU A 187 5.52 7.66 13.80
N ALA A 188 4.30 7.89 13.34
CA ALA A 188 3.25 8.60 14.09
C ALA A 188 2.87 7.88 15.39
N ARG A 189 3.04 6.56 15.46
CA ARG A 189 2.83 5.76 16.68
C ARG A 189 3.75 6.17 17.83
N THR A 190 4.92 6.74 17.53
CA THR A 190 5.86 7.24 18.54
C THR A 190 5.51 8.65 19.05
N VAL A 191 4.73 9.39 18.26
CA VAL A 191 4.33 10.78 18.54
C VAL A 191 3.05 10.84 19.35
N GLY A 192 2.00 10.11 18.93
CA GLY A 192 0.72 10.15 19.62
C GLY A 192 -0.41 9.42 18.89
N ILE A 193 -1.47 9.09 19.64
CA ILE A 193 -2.59 8.30 19.12
C ILE A 193 -3.40 9.04 18.03
N HIS A 194 -3.50 10.36 18.11
CA HIS A 194 -4.23 11.17 17.13
C HIS A 194 -3.54 11.14 15.76
N SER A 195 -2.23 11.39 15.71
CA SER A 195 -1.44 11.30 14.48
C SER A 195 -1.48 9.89 13.90
N TYR A 196 -1.39 8.85 14.75
CA TYR A 196 -1.55 7.46 14.33
C TYR A 196 -2.91 7.23 13.64
N LEU A 197 -4.02 7.59 14.29
CA LEU A 197 -5.37 7.40 13.74
C LEU A 197 -5.58 8.19 12.45
N PHE A 198 -5.06 9.42 12.38
CA PHE A 198 -5.12 10.25 11.18
C PHE A 198 -4.51 9.54 9.96
N PHE A 199 -3.27 9.07 10.09
CA PHE A 199 -2.58 8.40 8.97
C PHE A 199 -3.22 7.07 8.60
N VAL A 200 -3.67 6.27 9.57
CA VAL A 200 -4.34 5.00 9.30
C VAL A 200 -5.62 5.22 8.50
N ILE A 201 -6.45 6.18 8.88
CA ILE A 201 -7.67 6.53 8.15
C ILE A 201 -7.36 7.04 6.75
N LEU A 202 -6.35 7.89 6.62
CA LEU A 202 -5.93 8.41 5.33
C LEU A 202 -5.48 7.30 4.37
N ILE A 203 -4.76 6.29 4.87
CA ILE A 203 -4.40 5.11 4.06
C ILE A 203 -5.65 4.37 3.61
N TYR A 204 -6.61 4.10 4.50
CA TYR A 204 -7.81 3.38 4.09
C TYR A 204 -8.59 4.14 3.02
N VAL A 205 -8.75 5.46 3.17
CA VAL A 205 -9.40 6.32 2.15
C VAL A 205 -8.65 6.23 0.81
N PHE A 206 -7.33 6.34 0.83
CA PHE A 206 -6.51 6.27 -0.37
C PHE A 206 -6.59 4.90 -1.05
N VAL A 207 -6.49 3.81 -0.28
CA VAL A 207 -6.61 2.44 -0.78
C VAL A 207 -7.98 2.20 -1.40
N ILE A 208 -9.07 2.64 -0.75
CA ILE A 208 -10.43 2.55 -1.29
C ILE A 208 -10.50 3.27 -2.65
N PHE A 209 -10.01 4.51 -2.71
CA PHE A 209 -10.03 5.32 -3.93
C PHE A 209 -9.28 4.65 -5.09
N VAL A 210 -8.04 4.20 -4.85
CA VAL A 210 -7.20 3.53 -5.85
C VAL A 210 -7.88 2.25 -6.35
N LEU A 211 -8.33 1.38 -5.45
CA LEU A 211 -8.93 0.11 -5.82
C LEU A 211 -10.23 0.31 -6.59
N LEU A 212 -11.08 1.24 -6.20
CA LEU A 212 -12.30 1.56 -6.94
C LEU A 212 -11.98 2.11 -8.34
N SER A 213 -10.94 2.93 -8.48
CA SER A 213 -10.47 3.39 -9.79
C SER A 213 -10.03 2.23 -10.68
N LEU A 214 -9.21 1.31 -10.15
CA LEU A 214 -8.75 0.13 -10.88
C LEU A 214 -9.88 -0.83 -11.23
N ILE A 215 -10.86 -1.02 -10.32
CA ILE A 215 -12.06 -1.82 -10.59
C ILE A 215 -12.86 -1.21 -11.75
N LYS A 216 -13.03 0.11 -11.79
CA LYS A 216 -13.73 0.81 -12.88
C LYS A 216 -13.02 0.63 -14.22
N GLU A 217 -11.70 0.60 -14.24
CA GLU A 217 -10.90 0.33 -15.45
C GLU A 217 -10.99 -1.15 -15.88
N LEU A 218 -10.96 -2.10 -14.94
CA LEU A 218 -10.94 -3.55 -15.23
C LEU A 218 -12.31 -4.13 -15.60
N LYS A 219 -13.39 -3.69 -14.94
CA LYS A 219 -14.72 -4.29 -15.08
C LYS A 219 -15.24 -4.31 -16.53
N PRO A 220 -15.12 -3.22 -17.33
CA PRO A 220 -15.55 -3.20 -18.73
C PRO A 220 -14.77 -4.17 -19.62
N LEU A 221 -13.51 -4.46 -19.28
CA LEU A 221 -12.68 -5.39 -20.04
C LEU A 221 -13.22 -6.81 -19.83
N ILE A 222 -13.42 -7.22 -18.58
CA ILE A 222 -13.93 -8.56 -18.24
C ILE A 222 -15.35 -8.78 -18.78
N SER A 223 -16.21 -7.76 -18.77
CA SER A 223 -17.58 -7.92 -19.29
C SER A 223 -17.68 -8.07 -20.81
N LYS A 224 -16.59 -7.83 -21.54
CA LYS A 224 -16.53 -7.92 -23.01
C LYS A 224 -15.93 -9.24 -23.53
N ALA A 225 -15.35 -10.05 -22.65
CA ALA A 225 -14.88 -11.40 -22.96
C ALA A 225 -15.90 -12.45 -22.52
#